data_AF-A0AAW2QIM3-F1
#
_entry.id   AF-A0AAW2QIM3-F1
#
_cell.length_a   1.000
_cell.length_b   1.000
_cell.length_c   1.000
_cell.angle_alpha   90.00
_cell.angle_beta   90.00
_cell.angle_gamma   90.00
#
_symmetry.space_group_name_H-M   'P 1'
#
loop_
_entity.id
_entity.type
_entity.pdbx_description
1 polymer ?
#
loop_
_entity_poly.entity_id
_entity_poly.type
_entity_poly.pdbx_seq_one_letter_code
_entity_poly.pdbx_strand_id
1 'polypeptide(L)' 'SKLDSYDEVVWRVANQLRVDDPSKLRLTSHNIYSQRPKDHPIRYRGVENLLEMLLHYDQ' A
#
# COMPACT_ATOMS: atom_id res chain seq x y z
N SER A 1 10.70 1.60 7.16
CA SER A 1 10.23 1.82 8.53
C SER A 1 8.71 1.70 8.60
N LYS A 2 8.12 1.50 9.78
CA LYS A 2 6.66 1.57 9.97
C LYS A 2 6.10 2.97 9.64
N LEU A 3 6.94 3.99 9.74
CA LEU A 3 6.62 5.38 9.46
C LEU A 3 6.85 5.77 7.99
N ASP A 4 7.17 4.81 7.10
CA ASP A 4 7.38 5.12 5.69
C ASP A 4 6.08 5.65 5.07
N SER A 5 6.18 6.73 4.32
CA SER A 5 5.07 7.34 3.58
C SER A 5 4.60 6.48 2.41
N TYR A 6 3.44 6.82 1.84
CA TYR A 6 2.92 6.14 0.64
C TYR A 6 3.92 6.12 -0.51
N ASP A 7 4.58 7.24 -0.78
CA ASP A 7 5.52 7.35 -1.89
C ASP A 7 6.79 6.52 -1.63
N GLU A 8 7.29 6.48 -0.40
CA GLU A 8 8.45 5.66 -0.05
C GLU A 8 8.17 4.16 -0.19
N VAL A 9 6.98 3.72 0.23
CA VAL A 9 6.56 2.32 0.07
C VAL A 9 6.46 1.96 -1.41
N VAL A 10 5.76 2.79 -2.21
CA VAL A 10 5.58 2.55 -3.64
C VAL A 10 6.92 2.56 -4.39
N TRP A 11 7.82 3.50 -4.06
CA TRP A 11 9.15 3.55 -4.66
C TRP A 11 9.99 2.31 -4.35
N ARG A 12 10.02 1.87 -3.08
CA ARG A 12 10.76 0.67 -2.67
C ARG A 12 10.21 -0.60 -3.34
N VAL A 13 8.89 -0.72 -3.44
CA VAL A 13 8.23 -1.84 -4.10
C VAL A 13 8.49 -1.83 -5.61
N ALA A 14 8.39 -0.67 -6.27
CA ALA A 14 8.70 -0.52 -7.70
C ALA A 14 10.14 -0.94 -8.00
N ASN A 15 11.10 -0.48 -7.20
CA ASN A 15 12.51 -0.86 -7.34
C ASN A 15 12.71 -2.38 -7.19
N GLN A 16 12.07 -3.01 -6.20
CA GLN A 16 12.17 -4.46 -5.99
C GLN A 16 11.55 -5.28 -7.13
N LEU A 17 10.47 -4.77 -7.73
CA LEU A 17 9.78 -5.38 -8.87
C LEU A 17 10.40 -5.00 -10.23
N ARG A 18 11.43 -4.15 -10.26
CA ARG A 18 12.03 -3.59 -11.48
C ARG A 18 11.02 -2.86 -12.37
N VAL A 19 10.05 -2.19 -11.74
CA VAL A 19 9.12 -1.28 -12.40
C VAL A 19 9.80 0.09 -12.49
N ASP A 20 9.89 0.61 -13.70
CA ASP A 20 10.57 1.85 -14.06
C ASP A 20 9.91 3.10 -13.49
N ASP A 21 8.58 3.11 -13.46
CA ASP A 21 7.77 4.23 -12.97
C ASP A 21 6.89 3.77 -11.80
N PRO A 22 7.17 4.23 -10.57
CA PRO A 22 6.38 3.89 -9.39
C PRO A 22 4.89 4.31 -9.50
N SER A 23 4.55 5.29 -10.35
CA SER A 23 3.16 5.71 -10.58
C SER A 23 2.29 4.61 -11.22
N LYS A 24 2.92 3.60 -11.84
CA LYS A 24 2.26 2.42 -12.40
C LYS A 24 1.79 1.43 -11.33
N LEU A 25 2.19 1.62 -10.06
CA LEU A 25 1.76 0.78 -8.95
C LEU A 25 0.60 1.41 -8.17
N ARG A 26 -0.39 0.57 -7.85
CA ARG A 26 -1.49 0.95 -6.96
C ARG A 26 -1.63 -0.07 -5.84
N LEU A 27 -1.53 0.42 -4.60
CA LEU A 27 -1.56 -0.43 -3.42
C LEU A 27 -3.01 -0.72 -2.97
N THR A 28 -3.25 -1.93 -2.49
CA THR A 28 -4.52 -2.36 -1.91
C THR A 28 -4.23 -3.10 -0.62
N SER A 29 -4.92 -2.75 0.46
CA SER A 29 -4.75 -3.41 1.76
C SER A 29 -5.27 -4.85 1.72
N HIS A 30 -4.69 -5.69 2.57
CA HIS A 30 -5.11 -7.08 2.73
C HIS A 30 -6.35 -7.18 3.62
N ASN A 31 -7.31 -8.04 3.23
CA ASN A 31 -8.45 -8.42 4.04
C ASN A 31 -8.12 -9.73 4.79
N ILE A 32 -7.96 -9.64 6.11
CA ILE A 32 -7.57 -10.78 6.96
C ILE A 32 -8.65 -11.87 7.05
N TYR A 33 -9.91 -11.51 6.85
CA TYR A 33 -11.03 -12.45 6.95
C TYR A 33 -11.15 -13.31 5.70
N SER A 34 -11.03 -12.69 4.52
CA SER A 34 -11.15 -13.39 3.23
C SER A 34 -9.82 -13.86 2.65
N GLN A 35 -8.69 -13.43 3.23
CA GLN A 35 -7.34 -13.66 2.72
C GLN A 35 -7.14 -13.14 1.28
N ARG A 36 -7.84 -12.06 0.92
CA ARG A 36 -7.82 -11.42 -0.41
C ARG A 36 -7.49 -9.93 -0.29
N PRO A 37 -7.09 -9.25 -1.36
CA PRO A 37 -7.07 -7.78 -1.38
C PRO A 37 -8.47 -7.21 -1.08
N LYS A 38 -8.56 -6.09 -0.37
CA LYS A 38 -9.81 -5.33 -0.23
C LYS A 38 -10.27 -4.81 -1.61
N ASP A 39 -11.57 -4.62 -1.81
CA ASP A 39 -12.11 -4.21 -3.12
C ASP A 39 -11.62 -2.82 -3.56
N HIS A 40 -11.38 -1.94 -2.58
CA HIS A 40 -10.95 -0.58 -2.84
C HIS A 40 -9.46 -0.40 -2.60
N PRO A 41 -8.71 0.11 -3.60
CA PRO A 41 -7.31 0.43 -3.42
C PRO A 41 -7.15 1.60 -2.44
N ILE A 42 -6.01 1.64 -1.79
CA ILE A 42 -5.61 2.78 -0.97
C ILE A 42 -5.55 4.01 -1.89
N ARG A 43 -6.19 5.11 -1.48
CA ARG A 43 -6.11 6.37 -2.25
C ARG A 43 -4.66 6.86 -2.27
N TYR A 44 -4.27 7.55 -3.33
CA TYR A 44 -2.91 8.09 -3.44
C TYR A 44 -2.65 9.04 -2.27
N ARG A 45 -1.64 8.72 -1.44
CA ARG A 45 -1.35 9.42 -0.16
C ARG A 45 -2.56 9.51 0.78
N GLY A 46 -3.48 8.54 0.69
CA GLY A 46 -4.72 8.53 1.46
C GLY A 46 -4.59 8.03 2.90
N VAL A 47 -3.40 7.57 3.27
CA VAL A 47 -3.01 7.16 4.63
C VAL A 47 -1.64 7.74 4.94
N GLU A 48 -1.34 7.93 6.22
CA GLU A 48 -0.15 8.66 6.65
C GLU A 48 1.12 7.84 6.43
N ASN A 49 1.10 6.57 6.79
CA ASN A 49 2.30 5.73 6.81
C ASN A 49 2.00 4.24 6.59
N LEU A 50 3.06 3.45 6.42
CA LEU A 50 3.00 2.01 6.20
C LEU A 50 2.23 1.28 7.31
N LEU A 51 2.31 1.72 8.57
CA LEU A 51 1.55 1.09 9.65
C LEU A 51 0.04 1.19 9.36
N GLU A 52 -0.47 2.35 8.97
CA GLU A 52 -1.88 2.51 8.60
C GLU A 52 -2.29 1.68 7.38
N MET A 53 -1.38 1.50 6.40
CA MET A 53 -1.65 0.63 5.23
C MET A 53 -1.88 -0.83 5.60
N LEU A 54 -1.18 -1.28 6.66
CA LEU A 54 -1.18 -2.66 7.15
C LEU A 54 -2.29 -2.93 8.17
N LEU A 55 -2.84 -1.88 8.80
CA LEU A 55 -3.92 -2.04 9.76
C LEU A 55 -5.22 -2.47 9.07
N HIS A 56 -5.89 -3.43 9.70
CA HIS A 56 -7.25 -3.77 9.35
C HIS A 56 -8.20 -2.91 10.16
N TYR A 57 -8.74 -1.87 9.56
CA TYR A 57 -9.97 -1.25 10.06
C TYR A 57 -11.15 -2.08 9.54
N ASP A 58 -11.98 -2.57 10.45
CA ASP A 58 -13.35 -3.01 10.15
C ASP A 58 -14.07 -1.77 9.59
N GLN A 59 -14.23 -1.72 8.27
CA GLN A 59 -15.09 -0.76 7.58
C GLN A 59 -16.35 -1.47 7.13
#